data_AF-A0AB38CG98-F1
#
_entry.id   AF-A0AB38CG98-F1
#
_cell.length_a   1.000
_cell.length_b   1.000
_cell.length_c   1.000
_cell.angle_alpha   90.00
_cell.angle_beta   90.00
_cell.angle_gamma   90.00
#
_symmetry.space_group_name_H-M   'P 1'
#
loop_
_entity.id
_entity.type
_entity.pdbx_description
1 polymer ?
#
loop_
_entity_poly.entity_id
_entity_poly.type
_entity_poly.pdbx_seq_one_letter_code
_entity_poly.pdbx_strand_id
1 'polypeptide(L)'
;MRPAASRSSALQWRFMLTILAITFPFFALVLCGYLAVRRTLLPLAAIGGLNSFVLYFALPCMLYRFGAATPIAQLLDASVFGVYLLCALIMVGVTTAMTLNHRIDWNNAAFGALVAAFPNTGFMGVPLLLTLLGPRSSGPVIVTIIVDMLITSSLCIALSRIGSGGAHGSRAAIANAMKGMLGNPMPWAIVLGAMSSWLELALPKPLMQTVGLLADAASPVALFTIGAVLARSQMSTADPAPLGEYVPVALKKLLLHPLLVWGIGHAAIALGAPLDPFALTCMVLVACLPSASNVSLLSERFGANTARIARIILVSTALSFLTFSAAVSWLA
;
A
#
# COMPACT_ATOMS: atom_id res chain seq x y z
N MET A 1 -29.12 -2.68 -39.27
CA MET A 1 -28.93 -2.34 -37.83
C MET A 1 -28.31 -3.54 -37.12
N ARG A 2 -27.14 -3.33 -36.48
CA ARG A 2 -26.24 -4.26 -35.71
C ARG A 2 -24.83 -4.34 -36.33
N PRO A 3 -23.93 -3.40 -36.00
CA PRO A 3 -22.56 -3.80 -35.68
C PRO A 3 -21.84 -2.97 -34.59
N ALA A 4 -22.55 -2.21 -33.73
CA ALA A 4 -21.89 -1.42 -32.68
C ALA A 4 -21.42 -2.25 -31.48
N ALA A 5 -22.12 -3.34 -31.13
CA ALA A 5 -21.86 -4.13 -29.91
C ALA A 5 -20.68 -5.11 -30.00
N SER A 6 -20.21 -5.49 -31.19
CA SER A 6 -19.06 -6.40 -31.35
C SER A 6 -17.71 -5.69 -31.37
N ARG A 7 -17.69 -4.40 -31.75
CA ARG A 7 -16.48 -3.57 -31.66
C ARG A 7 -16.16 -3.14 -30.23
N SER A 8 -17.19 -2.88 -29.41
CA SER A 8 -16.99 -2.52 -28.00
C SER A 8 -16.43 -3.70 -27.19
N SER A 9 -16.93 -4.92 -27.41
CA SER A 9 -16.43 -6.11 -26.72
C SER A 9 -14.99 -6.47 -27.13
N ALA A 10 -14.63 -6.33 -28.41
CA ALA A 10 -13.26 -6.56 -28.88
C ALA A 10 -12.26 -5.52 -28.34
N LEU A 11 -12.67 -4.25 -28.18
CA LEU A 11 -11.84 -3.24 -27.52
C LEU A 11 -11.69 -3.53 -26.02
N GLN A 12 -12.78 -3.90 -25.34
CA GLN A 12 -12.76 -4.27 -23.92
C GLN A 12 -11.84 -5.47 -23.66
N TRP A 13 -11.88 -6.50 -24.50
CA TRP A 13 -10.98 -7.65 -24.39
C TRP A 13 -9.51 -7.29 -24.59
N ARG A 14 -9.20 -6.45 -25.59
CA ARG A 14 -7.84 -5.96 -25.81
C ARG A 14 -7.35 -5.12 -24.64
N PHE A 15 -8.23 -4.31 -24.06
CA PHE A 15 -7.91 -3.50 -22.89
C PHE A 15 -7.67 -4.35 -21.63
N MET A 16 -8.52 -5.35 -21.37
CA MET A 16 -8.30 -6.31 -20.28
C MET A 16 -6.99 -7.08 -20.44
N LEU A 17 -6.66 -7.52 -21.66
CA LEU A 17 -5.38 -8.18 -21.96
C LEU A 17 -4.19 -7.26 -21.72
N THR A 18 -4.29 -5.97 -22.05
CA THR A 18 -3.25 -4.97 -21.76
C THR A 18 -3.05 -4.80 -20.25
N ILE A 19 -4.14 -4.70 -19.47
CA ILE A 19 -4.04 -4.58 -18.01
C ILE A 19 -3.40 -5.83 -17.42
N LEU A 20 -3.83 -7.02 -17.85
CA LEU A 20 -3.21 -8.28 -17.46
C LEU A 20 -1.72 -8.30 -17.80
N ALA A 21 -1.34 -7.86 -18.99
CA ALA A 21 0.06 -7.81 -19.41
C ALA A 21 0.89 -6.83 -18.57
N ILE A 22 0.32 -5.71 -18.14
CA ILE A 22 0.99 -4.71 -17.28
C ILE A 22 1.11 -5.22 -15.84
N THR A 23 0.08 -5.89 -15.31
CA THR A 23 0.09 -6.38 -13.92
C THR A 23 0.84 -7.71 -13.77
N PHE A 24 0.90 -8.54 -14.81
CA PHE A 24 1.52 -9.87 -14.78
C PHE A 24 2.95 -9.88 -14.23
N PRO A 25 3.88 -8.98 -14.62
CA PRO A 25 5.24 -8.98 -14.08
C PRO A 25 5.29 -8.83 -12.55
N PHE A 26 4.40 -8.00 -11.98
CA PHE A 26 4.33 -7.78 -10.54
C PHE A 26 3.97 -9.08 -9.81
N PHE A 27 2.95 -9.79 -10.30
CA PHE A 27 2.51 -11.07 -9.73
C PHE A 27 3.48 -12.22 -10.01
N ALA A 28 4.13 -12.22 -11.17
CA ALA A 28 5.17 -13.18 -11.51
C ALA A 28 6.36 -13.07 -10.53
N LEU A 29 6.76 -11.85 -10.15
CA LEU A 29 7.82 -11.63 -9.17
C LEU A 29 7.44 -12.16 -7.78
N VAL A 30 6.19 -11.93 -7.34
CA VAL A 30 5.67 -12.52 -6.09
C VAL A 30 5.70 -14.05 -6.16
N LEU A 31 5.25 -14.64 -7.27
CA LEU A 31 5.28 -16.09 -7.46
C LEU A 31 6.71 -16.65 -7.48
N CYS A 32 7.65 -15.96 -8.12
CA CYS A 32 9.07 -16.34 -8.13
C CYS A 32 9.64 -16.36 -6.71
N GLY A 33 9.36 -15.34 -5.90
CA GLY A 33 9.78 -15.30 -4.50
C GLY A 33 9.19 -16.44 -3.66
N TYR A 34 7.92 -16.75 -3.89
CA TYR A 34 7.23 -17.86 -3.24
C TYR A 34 7.87 -19.21 -3.59
N LEU A 35 8.09 -19.46 -4.87
CA LEU A 35 8.70 -20.69 -5.38
C LEU A 35 10.16 -20.83 -4.94
N ALA A 36 10.91 -19.72 -4.87
CA ALA A 36 12.30 -19.73 -4.42
C ALA A 36 12.45 -20.27 -3.00
N VAL A 37 11.57 -19.88 -2.08
CA VAL A 37 11.56 -20.40 -0.71
C VAL A 37 11.02 -21.84 -0.67
N ARG A 38 9.91 -22.12 -1.37
CA ARG A 38 9.29 -23.46 -1.43
C ARG A 38 10.25 -24.53 -1.97
N ARG A 39 11.08 -24.17 -2.95
CA ARG A 39 12.08 -25.05 -3.56
C ARG A 39 13.44 -24.98 -2.85
N THR A 40 13.53 -24.35 -1.68
CA THR A 40 14.77 -24.18 -0.89
C THR A 40 15.92 -23.49 -1.65
N LEU A 41 15.63 -22.77 -2.73
CA LEU A 41 16.60 -21.95 -3.47
C LEU A 41 16.99 -20.70 -2.69
N LEU A 42 16.06 -20.17 -1.89
CA LEU A 42 16.29 -19.05 -0.99
C LEU A 42 16.16 -19.52 0.47
N PRO A 43 17.23 -19.44 1.28
CA PRO A 43 17.15 -19.79 2.68
C PRO A 43 16.30 -18.78 3.46
N LEU A 44 15.55 -19.24 4.46
CA LEU A 44 14.66 -18.39 5.26
C LEU A 44 15.38 -17.21 5.93
N ALA A 45 16.67 -17.38 6.25
CA ALA A 45 17.52 -16.33 6.82
C ALA A 45 17.75 -15.16 5.85
N ALA A 46 17.75 -15.40 4.53
CA ALA A 46 17.98 -14.36 3.53
C ALA A 46 16.79 -13.40 3.39
N ILE A 47 15.58 -13.83 3.78
CA ILE A 47 14.36 -13.02 3.69
C ILE A 47 14.49 -11.72 4.49
N GLY A 48 15.09 -11.78 5.67
CA GLY A 48 15.33 -10.59 6.50
C GLY A 48 16.32 -9.62 5.86
N GLY A 49 17.36 -10.13 5.21
CA GLY A 49 18.34 -9.33 4.47
C GLY A 49 17.73 -8.61 3.28
N LEU A 50 16.94 -9.32 2.46
CA LEU A 50 16.22 -8.71 1.32
C LEU A 50 15.25 -7.63 1.78
N ASN A 51 14.51 -7.88 2.87
CA ASN A 51 13.60 -6.89 3.43
C ASN A 51 14.35 -5.64 3.92
N SER A 52 15.49 -5.83 4.59
CA SER A 52 16.34 -4.72 5.06
C SER A 52 16.89 -3.90 3.89
N PHE A 53 17.36 -4.55 2.82
CA PHE A 53 17.81 -3.87 1.61
C PHE A 53 16.70 -2.99 1.01
N VAL A 54 15.49 -3.56 0.86
CA VAL A 54 14.34 -2.84 0.33
C VAL A 54 14.00 -1.63 1.19
N LEU A 55 13.93 -1.79 2.51
CA LEU A 55 13.45 -0.73 3.41
C LEU A 55 14.46 0.40 3.64
N TYR A 56 15.75 0.09 3.70
CA TYR A 56 16.78 1.06 4.07
C TYR A 56 17.52 1.66 2.88
N PHE A 57 17.51 1.01 1.72
CA PHE A 57 18.24 1.48 0.53
C PHE A 57 17.31 1.75 -0.65
N ALA A 58 16.61 0.72 -1.12
CA ALA A 58 15.87 0.82 -2.37
C ALA A 58 14.64 1.74 -2.28
N LEU A 59 13.81 1.55 -1.25
CA LEU A 59 12.56 2.29 -1.08
C LEU A 59 12.80 3.78 -0.78
N PRO A 60 13.75 4.19 0.09
CA PRO A 60 14.08 5.61 0.25
C PRO A 60 14.51 6.26 -1.06
N CYS A 61 15.36 5.60 -1.86
CA CYS A 61 15.75 6.11 -3.19
C CYS A 61 14.56 6.24 -4.14
N MET A 62 13.65 5.27 -4.13
CA MET A 62 12.41 5.29 -4.91
C MET A 62 11.52 6.48 -4.52
N LEU A 63 11.27 6.65 -3.22
CA LEU A 63 10.44 7.74 -2.69
C LEU A 63 11.06 9.12 -2.92
N TYR A 64 12.39 9.24 -2.78
CA TYR A 64 13.12 10.46 -3.13
C TYR A 64 12.95 10.81 -4.60
N ARG A 65 13.16 9.83 -5.50
CA ARG A 65 13.00 10.02 -6.95
C ARG A 65 11.59 10.49 -7.28
N PHE A 66 10.57 9.95 -6.61
CA PHE A 66 9.20 10.39 -6.80
C PHE A 66 8.95 11.81 -6.27
N GLY A 67 9.38 12.11 -5.05
CA GLY A 67 9.27 13.46 -4.50
C GLY A 67 9.98 14.51 -5.37
N ALA A 68 11.14 14.16 -5.95
CA ALA A 68 11.92 15.05 -6.82
C ALA A 68 11.23 15.30 -8.17
N ALA A 69 10.51 14.32 -8.71
CA ALA A 69 9.86 14.38 -10.01
C ALA A 69 8.44 15.00 -9.97
N THR A 70 7.85 15.19 -8.78
CA THR A 70 6.48 15.67 -8.61
C THR A 70 6.43 17.12 -8.13
N PRO A 71 5.67 18.01 -8.79
CA PRO A 71 5.50 19.39 -8.32
C PRO A 71 4.87 19.46 -6.92
N ILE A 72 5.40 20.31 -6.04
CA ILE A 72 4.89 20.49 -4.67
C ILE A 72 3.39 20.80 -4.62
N ALA A 73 2.87 21.58 -5.57
CA ALA A 73 1.45 21.89 -5.63
C ALA A 73 0.56 20.64 -5.73
N GLN A 74 1.03 19.58 -6.40
CA GLN A 74 0.31 18.31 -6.49
C GLN A 74 0.47 17.45 -5.22
N LEU A 75 1.53 17.67 -4.44
CA LEU A 75 1.77 17.03 -3.15
C LEU A 75 0.93 17.64 -2.03
N LEU A 76 0.44 18.88 -2.22
CA LEU A 76 -0.33 19.65 -1.24
C LEU A 76 -1.82 19.77 -1.61
N ASP A 77 -2.34 18.88 -2.44
CA ASP A 77 -3.78 18.86 -2.76
C ASP A 77 -4.59 18.49 -1.50
N ALA A 78 -5.14 19.52 -0.86
CA ALA A 78 -5.91 19.40 0.37
C ALA A 78 -7.20 18.59 0.19
N SER A 79 -7.79 18.59 -1.02
CA SER A 79 -9.00 17.83 -1.33
C SER A 79 -8.68 16.34 -1.37
N VAL A 80 -7.63 15.95 -2.10
CA VAL A 80 -7.14 14.56 -2.15
C VAL A 80 -6.78 14.08 -0.75
N PHE A 81 -6.00 14.89 -0.01
CA PHE A 81 -5.60 14.57 1.35
C PHE A 81 -6.81 14.37 2.28
N GLY A 82 -7.74 15.31 2.30
CA GLY A 82 -8.90 15.28 3.22
C GLY A 82 -9.86 14.13 2.91
N VAL A 83 -10.18 13.92 1.63
CA VAL A 83 -11.07 12.83 1.18
C VAL A 83 -10.43 11.47 1.48
N TYR A 84 -9.16 11.29 1.14
CA TYR A 84 -8.47 10.03 1.37
C TYR A 84 -8.29 9.74 2.87
N LEU A 85 -7.92 10.75 3.66
CA LEU A 85 -7.82 10.62 5.11
C LEU A 85 -9.15 10.20 5.72
N LEU A 86 -10.27 10.81 5.32
CA LEU A 86 -11.60 10.43 5.80
C LEU A 86 -11.90 8.97 5.48
N CYS A 87 -11.62 8.52 4.25
CA CYS A 87 -11.79 7.13 3.84
C CYS A 87 -10.93 6.18 4.68
N ALA A 88 -9.67 6.52 4.91
CA ALA A 88 -8.75 5.74 5.73
C ALA A 88 -9.22 5.64 7.19
N LEU A 89 -9.70 6.74 7.79
CA LEU A 89 -10.24 6.76 9.16
C LEU A 89 -11.49 5.89 9.28
N ILE A 90 -12.41 5.96 8.31
CA ILE A 90 -13.60 5.10 8.28
C ILE A 90 -13.19 3.64 8.15
N MET A 91 -12.25 3.31 7.27
CA MET A 91 -11.73 1.95 7.13
C MET A 91 -11.11 1.43 8.42
N VAL A 92 -10.32 2.25 9.12
CA VAL A 92 -9.72 1.90 10.40
C VAL A 92 -10.80 1.66 11.45
N GLY A 93 -11.77 2.57 11.57
CA GLY A 93 -12.87 2.47 12.53
C GLY A 93 -13.74 1.23 12.30
N VAL A 94 -14.22 1.03 11.08
CA VAL A 94 -15.07 -0.12 10.71
C VAL A 94 -14.32 -1.43 10.89
N THR A 95 -13.07 -1.52 10.44
CA THR A 95 -12.29 -2.75 10.56
C THR A 95 -11.97 -3.07 12.02
N THR A 96 -11.61 -2.07 12.82
CA THR A 96 -11.35 -2.25 14.25
C THR A 96 -12.63 -2.69 14.97
N ALA A 97 -13.74 -1.99 14.79
CA ALA A 97 -15.02 -2.30 15.43
C ALA A 97 -15.53 -3.71 15.09
N MET A 98 -15.32 -4.17 13.86
CA MET A 98 -15.76 -5.49 13.42
C MET A 98 -14.80 -6.62 13.78
N THR A 99 -13.52 -6.33 14.02
CA THR A 99 -12.53 -7.37 14.36
C THR A 99 -12.30 -7.49 15.85
N LEU A 100 -12.57 -6.44 16.64
CA LEU A 100 -12.46 -6.48 18.09
C LEU A 100 -13.51 -7.42 18.67
N ASN A 101 -13.06 -8.46 19.36
CA ASN A 101 -13.93 -9.43 20.04
C ASN A 101 -13.13 -10.11 21.17
N HIS A 102 -13.74 -10.97 21.98
CA HIS A 102 -13.05 -11.68 23.07
C HIS A 102 -11.80 -12.46 22.63
N ARG A 103 -11.67 -12.81 21.35
CA ARG A 103 -10.51 -13.55 20.79
C ARG A 103 -9.43 -12.64 20.18
N ILE A 104 -9.77 -11.39 19.86
CA ILE A 104 -8.89 -10.45 19.15
C ILE A 104 -8.78 -9.18 19.99
N ASP A 105 -7.62 -9.00 20.60
CA ASP A 105 -7.27 -7.83 21.40
C ASP A 105 -7.03 -6.59 20.53
N TRP A 106 -6.91 -5.43 21.19
CA TRP A 106 -6.68 -4.14 20.54
C TRP A 106 -5.44 -4.13 19.65
N ASN A 107 -4.38 -4.86 20.00
CA ASN A 107 -3.17 -4.92 19.18
C ASN A 107 -3.48 -5.59 17.83
N ASN A 108 -4.08 -6.77 17.86
CA ASN A 108 -4.44 -7.52 16.65
C ASN A 108 -5.55 -6.85 15.83
N ALA A 109 -6.50 -6.18 16.47
CA ALA A 109 -7.54 -5.42 15.78
C ALA A 109 -6.95 -4.19 15.06
N ALA A 110 -6.06 -3.44 15.72
CA ALA A 110 -5.44 -2.25 15.15
C ALA A 110 -4.52 -2.56 13.96
N PHE A 111 -3.70 -3.62 14.05
CA PHE A 111 -2.89 -4.07 12.91
C PHE A 111 -3.75 -4.70 11.80
N GLY A 112 -4.86 -5.37 12.16
CA GLY A 112 -5.87 -5.83 11.21
C GLY A 112 -6.53 -4.69 10.44
N ALA A 113 -6.80 -3.58 11.12
CA ALA A 113 -7.30 -2.35 10.53
C ALA A 113 -6.24 -1.66 9.66
N LEU A 114 -4.99 -1.62 10.11
CA LEU A 114 -3.88 -1.05 9.34
C LEU A 114 -3.68 -1.79 8.01
N VAL A 115 -3.65 -3.12 8.03
CA VAL A 115 -3.49 -3.93 6.81
C VAL A 115 -4.71 -3.82 5.88
N ALA A 116 -5.89 -3.48 6.40
CA ALA A 116 -7.11 -3.26 5.63
C ALA A 116 -7.24 -1.83 5.07
N ALA A 117 -6.66 -0.84 5.73
CA ALA A 117 -6.69 0.56 5.28
C ALA A 117 -5.50 0.90 4.38
N PHE A 118 -4.33 0.29 4.61
CA PHE A 118 -3.07 0.66 3.95
C PHE A 118 -2.78 -0.20 2.70
N PRO A 119 -3.05 0.30 1.47
CA PRO A 119 -2.62 -0.33 0.22
C PRO A 119 -1.09 -0.37 0.03
N ASN A 120 -0.62 -1.32 -0.78
CA ASN A 120 0.75 -1.43 -1.24
C ASN A 120 1.06 -0.40 -2.35
N THR A 121 0.82 0.86 -2.03
CA THR A 121 0.96 1.97 -2.96
C THR A 121 2.41 2.20 -3.35
N GLY A 122 3.33 2.10 -2.39
CA GLY A 122 4.76 2.32 -2.64
C GLY A 122 5.35 1.38 -3.67
N PHE A 123 5.29 0.06 -3.45
CA PHE A 123 5.99 -0.90 -4.31
C PHE A 123 5.23 -1.27 -5.59
N MET A 124 3.91 -1.36 -5.51
CA MET A 124 3.07 -1.77 -6.64
C MET A 124 2.32 -0.59 -7.23
N GLY A 125 1.71 0.26 -6.41
CA GLY A 125 0.85 1.34 -6.87
C GLY A 125 1.54 2.36 -7.75
N VAL A 126 2.67 2.93 -7.31
CA VAL A 126 3.37 3.97 -8.06
C VAL A 126 3.78 3.51 -9.46
N PRO A 127 4.58 2.43 -9.65
CA PRO A 127 4.97 2.01 -11.00
C PRO A 127 3.79 1.58 -11.86
N LEU A 128 2.76 0.95 -11.27
CA LEU A 128 1.58 0.50 -11.99
C LEU A 128 0.73 1.68 -12.50
N LEU A 129 0.46 2.66 -11.64
CA LEU A 129 -0.35 3.83 -11.99
C LEU A 129 0.39 4.78 -12.94
N LEU A 130 1.71 4.89 -12.82
CA LEU A 130 2.51 5.62 -13.80
C LEU A 130 2.46 4.97 -15.18
N THR A 131 2.47 3.65 -15.24
CA THR A 131 2.38 2.91 -16.50
C THR A 131 0.98 3.00 -17.11
N LEU A 132 -0.07 2.96 -16.29
CA LEU A 132 -1.46 2.95 -16.74
C LEU A 132 -2.02 4.35 -17.05
N LEU A 133 -1.74 5.33 -16.18
CA LEU A 133 -2.33 6.67 -16.21
C LEU A 133 -1.32 7.77 -16.57
N GLY A 134 -0.04 7.43 -16.67
CA GLY A 134 1.04 8.36 -16.97
C GLY A 134 1.57 9.14 -15.76
N PRO A 135 2.56 10.03 -15.97
CA PRO A 135 3.28 10.76 -14.91
C PRO A 135 2.40 11.61 -13.99
N ARG A 136 1.25 12.08 -14.51
CA ARG A 136 0.28 12.89 -13.76
C ARG A 136 -0.31 12.18 -12.55
N SER A 137 -0.27 10.85 -12.50
CA SER A 137 -0.76 10.07 -11.36
C SER A 137 0.15 10.15 -10.13
N SER A 138 1.42 10.57 -10.28
CA SER A 138 2.39 10.60 -9.17
C SER A 138 1.94 11.44 -7.98
N GLY A 139 1.40 12.64 -8.21
CA GLY A 139 0.91 13.55 -7.16
C GLY A 139 -0.12 12.90 -6.24
N PRO A 140 -1.31 12.54 -6.74
CA PRO A 140 -2.35 11.89 -5.94
C PRO A 140 -1.85 10.62 -5.22
N VAL A 141 -1.04 9.81 -5.90
CA VAL A 141 -0.49 8.57 -5.34
C VAL A 141 0.46 8.86 -4.17
N ILE A 142 1.34 9.86 -4.28
CA ILE A 142 2.25 10.23 -3.17
C ILE A 142 1.46 10.78 -1.99
N VAL A 143 0.41 11.57 -2.21
CA VAL A 143 -0.46 12.06 -1.13
C VAL A 143 -1.08 10.90 -0.36
N THR A 144 -1.60 9.87 -1.05
CA THR A 144 -2.11 8.67 -0.36
C THR A 144 -1.04 7.95 0.45
N ILE A 145 0.19 7.81 -0.08
CA ILE A 145 1.33 7.23 0.65
C ILE A 145 1.62 8.03 1.93
N ILE A 146 1.67 9.36 1.85
CA ILE A 146 1.93 10.23 3.00
C ILE A 146 0.85 10.02 4.07
N VAL A 147 -0.43 10.04 3.68
CA VAL A 147 -1.56 9.82 4.60
C VAL A 147 -1.44 8.47 5.29
N ASP A 148 -1.23 7.39 4.54
CA ASP A 148 -1.17 6.05 5.11
C ASP A 148 0.04 5.83 6.02
N MET A 149 1.18 6.34 5.59
CA MET A 149 2.45 6.13 6.26
C MET A 149 2.59 6.97 7.52
N LEU A 150 2.12 8.22 7.49
CA LEU A 150 2.22 9.13 8.63
C LEU A 150 1.02 9.04 9.56
N ILE A 151 -0.19 9.05 9.01
CA ILE A 151 -1.41 9.23 9.81
C ILE A 151 -2.01 7.86 10.12
N THR A 152 -2.36 7.08 9.11
CA THR A 152 -3.03 5.77 9.30
C THR A 152 -2.15 4.82 10.13
N SER A 153 -0.87 4.72 9.81
CA SER A 153 0.08 3.88 10.55
C SER A 153 0.28 4.35 11.99
N SER A 154 0.48 5.64 12.23
CA SER A 154 0.63 6.18 13.59
C SER A 154 -0.63 6.00 14.43
N LEU A 155 -1.80 6.21 13.83
CA LEU A 155 -3.09 5.99 14.48
C LEU A 155 -3.26 4.53 14.89
N CYS A 156 -3.00 3.58 13.98
CA CYS A 156 -3.09 2.15 14.30
C CYS A 156 -2.07 1.72 15.37
N ILE A 157 -0.86 2.27 15.35
CA ILE A 157 0.13 2.04 16.42
C ILE A 157 -0.36 2.61 17.76
N ALA A 158 -1.01 3.78 17.76
CA ALA A 158 -1.59 4.33 18.99
C ALA A 158 -2.75 3.46 19.50
N LEU A 159 -3.66 3.03 18.61
CA LEU A 159 -4.77 2.13 18.92
C LEU A 159 -4.28 0.79 19.48
N SER A 160 -3.18 0.25 18.96
CA SER A 160 -2.61 -1.02 19.42
C SER A 160 -2.13 -0.98 20.87
N ARG A 161 -1.84 0.22 21.40
CA ARG A 161 -1.38 0.44 22.78
C ARG A 161 -2.51 0.70 23.78
N ILE A 162 -3.74 0.96 23.32
CA ILE A 162 -4.89 1.24 24.20
C ILE A 162 -5.20 0.04 25.11
N GLY A 163 -5.04 -1.19 24.61
CA GLY A 163 -5.27 -2.41 25.39
C GLY A 163 -4.21 -2.74 26.45
N SER A 164 -3.04 -2.09 26.42
CA SER A 164 -1.89 -2.42 27.29
C SER A 164 -1.79 -1.62 28.60
N GLY A 165 -2.77 -0.77 28.93
CA GLY A 165 -2.94 -0.18 30.27
C GLY A 165 -2.76 1.34 30.37
N GLY A 166 -3.84 2.03 30.75
CA GLY A 166 -3.85 3.35 31.40
C GLY A 166 -3.76 4.59 30.51
N ALA A 167 -4.53 5.65 30.86
CA ALA A 167 -4.62 6.94 30.17
C ALA A 167 -3.28 7.72 30.02
N HIS A 168 -2.21 7.29 30.70
CA HIS A 168 -0.84 7.79 30.51
C HIS A 168 -0.15 7.20 29.25
N GLY A 169 -0.71 6.14 28.67
CA GLY A 169 -0.23 5.45 27.48
C GLY A 169 -0.49 6.19 26.17
N SER A 170 -1.50 7.05 26.08
CA SER A 170 -1.85 7.74 24.82
C SER A 170 -0.80 8.79 24.42
N ARG A 171 -0.36 9.65 25.36
CA ARG A 171 0.70 10.64 25.10
C ARG A 171 2.06 9.99 24.85
N ALA A 172 2.37 8.92 25.57
CA ALA A 172 3.57 8.12 25.35
C ALA A 172 3.52 7.34 24.02
N ALA A 173 2.35 6.83 23.62
CA ALA A 173 2.15 6.16 22.34
C ALA A 173 2.26 7.13 21.16
N ILE A 174 1.69 8.33 21.28
CA ILE A 174 1.87 9.40 20.29
C ILE A 174 3.35 9.83 20.23
N ALA A 175 4.01 10.04 21.37
CA ALA A 175 5.43 10.38 21.41
C ALA A 175 6.33 9.27 20.83
N ASN A 176 6.00 8.00 21.08
CA ASN A 176 6.71 6.85 20.51
C ASN A 176 6.41 6.64 19.02
N ALA A 177 5.19 6.93 18.56
CA ALA A 177 4.84 6.94 17.15
C ALA A 177 5.55 8.08 16.42
N MET A 178 5.60 9.28 17.01
CA MET A 178 6.37 10.41 16.48
C MET A 178 7.88 10.12 16.47
N LYS A 179 8.44 9.52 17.53
CA LYS A 179 9.84 9.05 17.52
C LYS A 179 10.07 7.98 16.47
N GLY A 180 9.15 7.03 16.31
CA GLY A 180 9.20 5.99 15.28
C GLY A 180 9.11 6.55 13.86
N MET A 181 8.30 7.59 13.67
CA MET A 181 8.14 8.34 12.42
C MET A 181 9.39 9.16 12.10
N LEU A 182 9.96 9.87 13.09
CA LEU A 182 11.21 10.60 12.95
C LEU A 182 12.40 9.66 12.67
N GLY A 183 12.38 8.44 13.20
CA GLY A 183 13.34 7.39 12.90
C GLY A 183 13.03 6.60 11.62
N ASN A 184 11.91 6.86 10.96
CA ASN A 184 11.53 6.19 9.72
C ASN A 184 12.14 6.92 8.52
N PRO A 185 13.02 6.29 7.72
CA PRO A 185 13.69 6.97 6.61
C PRO A 185 12.74 7.34 5.46
N MET A 186 11.55 6.76 5.41
CA MET A 186 10.67 6.82 4.25
C MET A 186 9.96 8.19 4.09
N PRO A 187 9.33 8.80 5.11
CA PRO A 187 8.78 10.15 4.99
C PRO A 187 9.84 11.19 4.68
N TRP A 188 11.02 11.07 5.30
CA TRP A 188 12.15 11.97 5.03
C TRP A 188 12.61 11.91 3.59
N ALA A 189 12.64 10.72 2.98
CA ALA A 189 12.97 10.59 1.57
C ALA A 189 12.00 11.35 0.65
N ILE A 190 10.68 11.30 0.93
CA ILE A 190 9.67 12.05 0.17
C ILE A 190 9.87 13.56 0.36
N VAL A 191 10.07 14.01 1.60
CA VAL A 191 10.29 15.43 1.91
C VAL A 191 11.57 15.96 1.26
N LEU A 192 12.68 15.22 1.36
CA LEU A 192 13.94 15.58 0.71
C LEU A 192 13.81 15.60 -0.82
N GLY A 193 13.07 14.65 -1.39
CA GLY A 193 12.73 14.66 -2.81
C GLY A 193 11.96 15.93 -3.19
N ALA A 194 10.88 16.23 -2.47
CA ALA A 194 10.06 17.42 -2.72
C ALA A 194 10.86 18.73 -2.54
N MET A 195 11.72 18.81 -1.53
CA MET A 195 12.63 19.94 -1.32
C MET A 195 13.63 20.08 -2.47
N SER A 196 14.19 18.97 -2.96
CA SER A 196 15.08 19.00 -4.12
C SER A 196 14.37 19.50 -5.39
N SER A 197 13.09 19.14 -5.55
CA SER A 197 12.23 19.64 -6.64
C SER A 197 12.01 21.15 -6.53
N TRP A 198 11.74 21.65 -5.32
CA TRP A 198 11.48 23.07 -5.06
C TRP A 198 12.70 23.96 -5.22
N LEU A 199 13.85 23.50 -4.74
CA LEU A 199 15.13 24.21 -4.84
C LEU A 199 15.75 24.09 -6.23
N GLU A 200 15.10 23.37 -7.15
CA GLU A 200 15.65 22.98 -8.46
C GLU A 200 17.05 22.35 -8.32
N LEU A 201 17.28 21.66 -7.20
CA LEU A 201 18.59 21.17 -6.80
C LEU A 201 18.90 19.90 -7.60
N ALA A 202 19.53 20.08 -8.76
CA ALA A 202 20.00 18.97 -9.56
C ALA A 202 21.18 18.27 -8.87
N LEU A 203 20.94 17.08 -8.31
CA LEU A 203 22.03 16.21 -7.87
C LEU A 203 23.00 15.95 -9.04
N PRO A 204 24.31 15.86 -8.77
CA PRO A 204 25.29 15.45 -9.78
C PRO A 204 24.86 14.15 -10.49
N LYS A 205 25.00 14.10 -11.82
CA LYS A 205 24.55 12.96 -12.66
C LYS A 205 24.90 11.58 -12.08
N PRO A 206 26.11 11.31 -11.58
CA PRO A 206 26.45 9.99 -11.01
C PRO A 206 25.58 9.62 -9.81
N LEU A 207 25.33 10.57 -8.89
CA LEU A 207 24.50 10.34 -7.72
C LEU A 207 23.04 10.07 -8.09
N MET A 208 22.51 10.84 -9.04
CA MET A 208 21.15 10.63 -9.54
C MET A 208 20.99 9.25 -10.20
N GLN A 209 22.01 8.79 -10.94
CA GLN A 209 22.04 7.44 -11.50
C GLN A 209 22.09 6.36 -10.41
N THR A 210 22.90 6.53 -9.36
CA THR A 210 22.94 5.59 -8.23
C THR A 210 21.58 5.49 -7.53
N VAL A 211 20.94 6.64 -7.27
CA VAL A 211 19.58 6.68 -6.71
C VAL A 211 18.59 6.00 -7.65
N GLY A 212 18.71 6.22 -8.96
CA GLY A 212 17.90 5.56 -9.99
C GLY A 212 18.02 4.04 -9.95
N LEU A 213 19.24 3.50 -9.93
CA LEU A 213 19.47 2.05 -9.87
C LEU A 213 18.88 1.41 -8.61
N LEU A 214 19.01 2.07 -7.45
CA LEU A 214 18.40 1.61 -6.20
C LEU A 214 16.87 1.70 -6.25
N ALA A 215 16.33 2.79 -6.80
CA ALA A 215 14.90 2.99 -6.97
C ALA A 215 14.27 1.95 -7.91
N ASP A 216 14.95 1.58 -8.99
CA ASP A 216 14.47 0.58 -9.95
C ASP A 216 14.51 -0.85 -9.37
N ALA A 217 15.43 -1.12 -8.44
CA ALA A 217 15.46 -2.37 -7.70
C ALA A 217 14.37 -2.49 -6.62
N ALA A 218 13.77 -1.38 -6.17
CA ALA A 218 12.86 -1.36 -5.03
C ALA A 218 11.61 -2.22 -5.26
N SER A 219 10.87 -1.97 -6.34
CA SER A 219 9.64 -2.72 -6.63
C SER A 219 9.89 -4.22 -6.88
N PRO A 220 10.85 -4.64 -7.73
CA PRO A 220 11.07 -6.05 -7.99
C PRO A 220 11.53 -6.84 -6.76
N VAL A 221 12.49 -6.31 -6.00
CA VAL A 221 13.00 -6.99 -4.82
C VAL A 221 11.94 -7.03 -3.71
N ALA A 222 11.14 -5.96 -3.55
CA ALA A 222 10.04 -5.96 -2.59
C ALA A 222 8.99 -7.02 -2.91
N LEU A 223 8.53 -7.10 -4.17
CA LEU A 223 7.51 -8.07 -4.59
C LEU A 223 8.02 -9.51 -4.47
N PHE A 224 9.28 -9.76 -4.86
CA PHE A 224 9.92 -11.05 -4.63
C PHE A 224 10.00 -11.39 -3.13
N THR A 225 10.40 -10.43 -2.30
CA THR A 225 10.50 -10.61 -0.84
C THR A 225 9.13 -10.90 -0.22
N ILE A 226 8.06 -10.26 -0.69
CA ILE A 226 6.68 -10.55 -0.27
C ILE A 226 6.32 -12.01 -0.55
N GLY A 227 6.63 -12.49 -1.75
CA GLY A 227 6.47 -13.91 -2.11
C GLY A 227 7.24 -14.86 -1.19
N ALA A 228 8.47 -14.50 -0.85
CA ALA A 228 9.32 -15.28 0.05
C ALA A 228 8.78 -15.32 1.49
N VAL A 229 8.36 -14.16 2.03
CA VAL A 229 7.73 -14.04 3.36
C VAL A 229 6.44 -14.86 3.41
N LEU A 230 5.67 -14.83 2.34
CA LEU A 230 4.47 -15.62 2.18
C LEU A 230 4.76 -17.13 2.29
N ALA A 231 5.70 -17.64 1.50
CA ALA A 231 6.07 -19.06 1.53
C ALA A 231 6.51 -19.49 2.95
N ARG A 232 7.34 -18.66 3.60
CA ARG A 232 7.73 -18.86 5.01
C ARG A 232 6.53 -18.95 5.94
N SER A 233 5.55 -18.05 5.81
CA SER A 233 4.35 -18.02 6.66
C SER A 233 3.46 -19.27 6.51
N GLN A 234 3.42 -19.88 5.33
CA GLN A 234 2.67 -21.13 5.09
C GLN A 234 3.41 -22.36 5.59
N MET A 235 4.75 -22.31 5.61
CA MET A 235 5.59 -23.37 6.16
C MET A 235 5.56 -23.38 7.70
N SER A 236 5.27 -22.25 8.33
CA SER A 236 5.15 -22.17 9.78
C SER A 236 3.83 -22.79 10.27
N THR A 237 3.93 -23.95 10.91
CA THR A 237 2.81 -24.71 11.49
C THR A 237 2.35 -24.18 12.85
N ALA A 238 3.01 -23.14 13.38
CA ALA A 238 2.87 -22.72 14.77
C ALA A 238 1.54 -22.03 15.12
N ASP A 239 0.76 -21.56 14.13
CA ASP A 239 -0.53 -20.90 14.41
C ASP A 239 -1.53 -21.05 13.24
N PRO A 240 -2.42 -22.06 13.25
CA PRO A 240 -3.49 -22.19 12.27
C PRO A 240 -4.61 -21.17 12.55
N ALA A 241 -4.35 -19.89 12.34
CA ALA A 241 -5.42 -18.88 12.32
C ALA A 241 -6.52 -19.30 11.31
N PRO A 242 -7.79 -19.45 11.76
CA PRO A 242 -8.91 -19.87 10.92
C PRO A 242 -9.10 -18.95 9.70
N LEU A 243 -9.57 -19.51 8.58
CA LEU A 243 -9.93 -18.75 7.37
C LEU A 243 -10.83 -17.54 7.67
N GLY A 244 -11.73 -17.67 8.65
CA GLY A 244 -12.64 -16.61 9.10
C GLY A 244 -11.98 -15.38 9.72
N GLU A 245 -10.71 -15.44 10.13
CA GLU A 245 -10.03 -14.34 10.83
C GLU A 245 -9.20 -13.43 9.90
N TYR A 246 -8.91 -13.87 8.67
CA TYR A 246 -8.10 -13.11 7.70
C TYR A 246 -8.79 -12.89 6.35
N VAL A 247 -9.57 -13.84 5.83
CA VAL A 247 -10.25 -13.69 4.52
C VAL A 247 -11.24 -12.52 4.52
N PRO A 248 -12.10 -12.32 5.54
CA PRO A 248 -13.01 -11.18 5.55
C PRO A 248 -12.29 -9.82 5.55
N VAL A 249 -11.12 -9.73 6.20
CA VAL A 249 -10.33 -8.49 6.23
C VAL A 249 -9.75 -8.20 4.84
N ALA A 250 -9.23 -9.22 4.15
CA ALA A 250 -8.75 -9.09 2.78
C ALA A 250 -9.87 -8.70 1.79
N LEU A 251 -11.06 -9.31 1.93
CA LEU A 251 -12.21 -8.95 1.08
C LEU A 251 -12.69 -7.52 1.33
N LYS A 252 -12.75 -7.08 2.60
CA LYS A 252 -13.07 -5.68 2.93
C LYS A 252 -12.05 -4.71 2.34
N LYS A 253 -10.75 -5.02 2.42
CA LYS A 253 -9.70 -4.22 1.76
C LYS A 253 -9.96 -4.04 0.26
N LEU A 254 -10.33 -5.12 -0.43
CA LEU A 254 -10.46 -5.11 -1.89
C LEU A 254 -11.81 -4.60 -2.39
N LEU A 255 -12.87 -4.65 -1.57
CA LEU A 255 -14.22 -4.23 -1.96
C LEU A 255 -14.64 -2.95 -1.24
N LEU A 256 -14.59 -2.94 0.10
CA LEU A 256 -15.07 -1.82 0.90
C LEU A 256 -14.20 -0.57 0.69
N HIS A 257 -12.88 -0.70 0.68
CA HIS A 257 -11.99 0.45 0.53
C HIS A 257 -12.18 1.21 -0.78
N PRO A 258 -12.12 0.56 -1.97
CA PRO A 258 -12.33 1.29 -3.23
C PRO A 258 -13.75 1.82 -3.38
N LEU A 259 -14.77 1.12 -2.87
CA LEU A 259 -16.15 1.63 -2.88
C LEU A 259 -16.31 2.86 -1.97
N LEU A 260 -15.64 2.89 -0.82
CA LEU A 260 -15.62 4.05 0.06
C LEU A 260 -14.93 5.24 -0.60
N VAL A 261 -13.75 5.03 -1.18
CA VAL A 261 -13.02 6.11 -1.87
C VAL A 261 -13.80 6.64 -3.06
N TRP A 262 -14.42 5.76 -3.86
CA TRP A 262 -15.27 6.14 -4.97
C TRP A 262 -16.50 6.93 -4.50
N GLY A 263 -17.24 6.40 -3.53
CA GLY A 263 -18.47 7.01 -3.04
C GLY A 263 -18.25 8.34 -2.32
N ILE A 264 -17.29 8.40 -1.40
CA ILE A 264 -16.95 9.63 -0.66
C ILE A 264 -16.34 10.67 -1.61
N GLY A 265 -15.49 10.24 -2.55
CA GLY A 265 -14.92 11.14 -3.54
C GLY A 265 -15.97 11.78 -4.45
N HIS A 266 -16.92 11.00 -4.97
CA HIS A 266 -18.03 11.54 -5.76
C HIS A 266 -18.96 12.43 -4.93
N ALA A 267 -19.23 12.07 -3.68
CA ALA A 267 -20.00 12.91 -2.77
C ALA A 267 -19.28 14.24 -2.50
N ALA A 268 -17.96 14.23 -2.30
CA ALA A 268 -17.17 15.44 -2.10
C ALA A 268 -17.21 16.35 -3.33
N ILE A 269 -17.08 15.80 -4.54
CA ILE A 269 -17.24 16.55 -5.79
C ILE A 269 -18.64 17.16 -5.89
N ALA A 270 -19.69 16.38 -5.58
CA ALA A 270 -21.07 16.86 -5.61
C ALA A 270 -21.35 17.98 -4.58
N LEU A 271 -20.64 17.96 -3.45
CA LEU A 271 -20.69 19.01 -2.42
C LEU A 271 -19.81 20.23 -2.75
N GLY A 272 -19.14 20.24 -3.90
CA GLY A 272 -18.35 21.37 -4.38
C GLY A 272 -16.88 21.37 -3.93
N ALA A 273 -16.35 20.26 -3.42
CA ALA A 273 -14.93 20.16 -3.13
C ALA A 273 -14.11 20.24 -4.44
N PRO A 274 -12.98 20.97 -4.47
CA PRO A 274 -12.14 21.09 -5.65
C PRO A 274 -11.27 19.83 -5.80
N LEU A 275 -11.90 18.70 -6.12
CA LEU A 275 -11.25 17.41 -6.35
C LEU A 275 -11.27 17.08 -7.85
N ASP A 276 -10.09 17.00 -8.47
CA ASP A 276 -9.95 16.60 -9.87
C ASP A 276 -10.48 15.16 -10.06
N PRO A 277 -11.41 14.90 -11.00
CA PRO A 277 -11.88 13.55 -11.32
C PRO A 277 -10.74 12.57 -11.64
N PHE A 278 -9.65 13.04 -12.27
CA PHE A 278 -8.48 12.20 -12.52
C PHE A 278 -7.77 11.79 -11.23
N ALA A 279 -7.65 12.69 -10.25
CA ALA A 279 -7.11 12.40 -8.93
C ALA A 279 -7.99 11.39 -8.19
N LEU A 280 -9.33 11.51 -8.31
CA LEU A 280 -10.27 10.52 -7.77
C LEU A 280 -10.03 9.13 -8.37
N THR A 281 -9.90 9.01 -9.69
CA THR A 281 -9.57 7.73 -10.35
C THR A 281 -8.26 7.14 -9.82
N CYS A 282 -7.22 7.97 -9.64
CA CYS A 282 -5.97 7.53 -9.03
C CYS A 282 -6.18 6.97 -7.61
N MET A 283 -6.93 7.69 -6.77
CA MET A 283 -7.22 7.25 -5.39
C MET A 283 -8.01 5.93 -5.36
N VAL A 284 -9.02 5.76 -6.22
CA VAL A 284 -9.81 4.53 -6.27
C VAL A 284 -8.94 3.35 -6.71
N LEU A 285 -8.10 3.53 -7.73
CA LEU A 285 -7.18 2.47 -8.16
C LEU A 285 -6.12 2.15 -7.12
N VAL A 286 -5.61 3.15 -6.38
CA VAL A 286 -4.76 2.91 -5.21
C VAL A 286 -5.50 2.08 -4.17
N ALA A 287 -6.78 2.37 -3.91
CA ALA A 287 -7.57 1.63 -2.94
C ALA A 287 -7.79 0.17 -3.33
N CYS A 288 -7.86 -0.14 -4.63
CA CYS A 288 -7.94 -1.49 -5.21
C CYS A 288 -6.65 -2.32 -5.08
N LEU A 289 -5.51 -1.69 -4.73
CA LEU A 289 -4.24 -2.40 -4.55
C LEU A 289 -4.30 -3.33 -3.33
N PRO A 290 -3.49 -4.41 -3.33
CA PRO A 290 -3.37 -5.29 -2.18
C PRO A 290 -2.78 -4.56 -0.98
N SER A 291 -2.81 -5.19 0.18
CA SER A 291 -2.31 -4.61 1.43
C SER A 291 -0.79 -4.39 1.41
N ALA A 292 -0.31 -3.33 2.07
CA ALA A 292 1.11 -3.02 2.19
C ALA A 292 1.89 -4.10 2.94
N SER A 293 3.03 -4.52 2.38
CA SER A 293 3.92 -5.50 2.98
C SER A 293 4.61 -5.02 4.26
N ASN A 294 4.90 -3.71 4.35
CA ASN A 294 5.54 -3.10 5.52
C ASN A 294 4.72 -3.27 6.81
N VAL A 295 3.41 -3.50 6.71
CA VAL A 295 2.56 -3.76 7.88
C VAL A 295 2.96 -5.05 8.60
N SER A 296 3.46 -6.06 7.87
CA SER A 296 3.97 -7.30 8.48
C SER A 296 5.21 -7.09 9.35
N LEU A 297 6.11 -6.17 8.95
CA LEU A 297 7.26 -5.81 9.77
C LEU A 297 6.82 -5.03 11.02
N LEU A 298 5.86 -4.12 10.87
CA LEU A 298 5.33 -3.38 12.00
C LEU A 298 4.62 -4.34 12.97
N SER A 299 3.85 -5.32 12.49
CA SER A 299 3.23 -6.31 13.38
C SER A 299 4.26 -7.10 14.17
N GLU A 300 5.39 -7.45 13.57
CA GLU A 300 6.48 -8.17 14.25
C GLU A 300 7.14 -7.29 15.33
N ARG A 301 7.45 -6.03 15.01
CA ARG A 301 8.05 -5.07 15.97
C ARG A 301 7.14 -4.74 17.15
N PHE A 302 5.82 -4.74 16.94
CA PHE A 302 4.84 -4.40 17.96
C PHE A 302 4.15 -5.63 18.59
N GLY A 303 4.63 -6.83 18.30
CA GLY A 303 4.17 -8.07 18.93
C GLY A 303 2.73 -8.47 18.58
N ALA A 304 2.21 -8.03 17.44
CA ALA A 304 0.92 -8.48 16.92
C ALA A 304 1.05 -9.82 16.17
N ASN A 305 -0.08 -10.47 15.89
CA ASN A 305 -0.13 -11.75 15.18
C ASN A 305 0.32 -11.58 13.72
N THR A 306 1.63 -11.68 13.52
CA THR A 306 2.30 -11.50 12.24
C THR A 306 1.88 -12.57 11.22
N ALA A 307 1.53 -13.78 11.67
CA ALA A 307 1.00 -14.83 10.80
C ALA A 307 -0.36 -14.44 10.21
N ARG A 308 -1.27 -13.89 11.02
CA ARG A 308 -2.57 -13.38 10.56
C ARG A 308 -2.38 -12.23 9.56
N ILE A 309 -1.53 -11.25 9.86
CA ILE A 309 -1.26 -10.12 8.96
C ILE A 309 -0.67 -10.58 7.63
N ALA A 310 0.31 -11.48 7.67
CA ALA A 310 0.91 -12.05 6.45
C ALA A 310 -0.12 -12.79 5.58
N ARG A 311 -1.06 -13.53 6.19
CA ARG A 311 -2.16 -14.19 5.47
C ARG A 311 -3.17 -13.21 4.88
N ILE A 312 -3.44 -12.09 5.55
CA ILE A 312 -4.29 -11.02 4.97
C ILE A 312 -3.62 -10.45 3.72
N ILE A 313 -2.32 -10.12 3.81
CA ILE A 313 -1.53 -9.60 2.68
C ILE A 313 -1.50 -10.62 1.54
N LEU A 314 -1.35 -11.92 1.85
CA LEU A 314 -1.41 -12.99 0.87
C LEU A 314 -2.73 -12.97 0.08
N VAL A 315 -3.84 -13.08 0.80
CA VAL A 315 -5.15 -13.22 0.18
C VAL A 315 -5.50 -11.96 -0.59
N SER A 316 -5.19 -10.78 -0.03
CA SER A 316 -5.40 -9.52 -0.75
C SER A 316 -4.52 -9.41 -1.98
N THR A 317 -3.26 -9.87 -1.94
CA THR A 317 -2.38 -9.92 -3.11
C THR A 317 -2.94 -10.86 -4.17
N ALA A 318 -3.25 -12.10 -3.84
CA ALA A 318 -3.77 -13.07 -4.81
C ALA A 318 -5.08 -12.61 -5.46
N LEU A 319 -6.02 -12.10 -4.66
CA LEU A 319 -7.31 -11.62 -5.15
C LEU A 319 -7.19 -10.27 -5.89
N SER A 320 -6.21 -9.43 -5.53
CA SER A 320 -6.03 -8.11 -6.16
C SER A 320 -5.79 -8.19 -7.65
N PHE A 321 -5.22 -9.28 -8.16
CA PHE A 321 -5.06 -9.47 -9.60
C PHE A 321 -6.40 -9.38 -10.34
N LEU A 322 -7.41 -10.07 -9.84
CA LEU A 322 -8.74 -10.09 -10.44
C LEU A 322 -9.51 -8.80 -10.13
N THR A 323 -9.49 -8.35 -8.88
CA THR A 323 -10.27 -7.18 -8.46
C THR A 323 -9.72 -5.88 -9.03
N PHE A 324 -8.40 -5.73 -9.12
CA PHE A 324 -7.77 -4.56 -9.72
C PHE A 324 -8.03 -4.52 -11.23
N SER A 325 -7.84 -5.63 -11.95
CA SER A 325 -8.16 -5.70 -13.37
C SER A 325 -9.64 -5.37 -13.66
N ALA A 326 -10.56 -5.87 -12.82
CA ALA A 326 -11.98 -5.51 -12.91
C ALA A 326 -12.21 -4.02 -12.64
N ALA A 327 -11.60 -3.46 -11.60
CA ALA A 327 -11.75 -2.03 -11.26
C ALA A 327 -11.23 -1.11 -12.36
N VAL A 328 -10.07 -1.41 -12.95
CA VAL A 328 -9.54 -0.63 -14.09
C VAL A 328 -10.49 -0.72 -15.29
N SER A 329 -11.07 -1.89 -15.57
CA SER A 329 -12.04 -2.02 -16.67
C SER A 329 -13.36 -1.26 -16.44
N TRP A 330 -13.73 -1.02 -15.18
CA TRP A 330 -14.94 -0.30 -14.82
C TRP A 330 -14.74 1.22 -14.81
N LEU A 331 -13.52 1.69 -14.51
CA LEU A 331 -13.17 3.12 -14.44
C LEU A 331 -12.62 3.69 -15.76
N ALA A 332 -12.36 2.83 -16.76
CA ALA A 332 -11.89 3.21 -18.10
C ALA A 332 -13.06 3.38 -19.08
#